data_AF-A0A2W4WAE0-F1
#
_entry.id   AF-A0A2W4WAE0-F1
#
_cell.length_a   1.000
_cell.length_b   1.000
_cell.length_c   1.000
_cell.angle_alpha   90.00
_cell.angle_beta   90.00
_cell.angle_gamma   90.00
#
_symmetry.space_group_name_H-M   'P 1'
#
loop_
_entity.id
_entity.type
_entity.pdbx_description
1 polymer ?
#
loop_
_entity_poly.entity_id
_entity_poly.type
_entity_poly.pdbx_seq_one_letter_code
_entity_poly.pdbx_strand_id
1 'polypeptide(L)'
;MDFHHAFKETLSRFDLKVVDLANETGLSTMRIRQFKNGHNIRIDNLQSLLEAMPQEAKKFMLLLVAEGESHSPQEPENEKI
;
A
#
# COMPACT_ATOMS: atom_id res chain seq x y z
N MET A 1 -0.75 -10.21 0.23
CA MET A 1 -0.59 -8.88 0.80
C MET A 1 -1.96 -8.27 0.98
N ASP A 2 -2.25 -7.68 2.14
CA ASP A 2 -3.50 -6.94 2.35
C ASP A 2 -3.35 -5.45 1.95
N PHE A 3 -4.45 -4.70 1.97
CA PHE A 3 -4.46 -3.31 1.51
C PHE A 3 -3.51 -2.39 2.29
N HIS A 4 -3.31 -2.59 3.60
CA HIS A 4 -2.47 -1.69 4.37
C HIS A 4 -0.98 -1.94 4.11
N HIS A 5 -0.56 -3.20 3.95
CA HIS A 5 0.80 -3.53 3.54
C HIS A 5 1.08 -2.99 2.13
N ALA A 6 0.17 -3.20 1.19
CA ALA A 6 0.31 -2.69 -0.17
C ALA A 6 0.37 -1.15 -0.22
N PHE A 7 -0.44 -0.48 0.60
CA PHE A 7 -0.40 0.97 0.74
C PHE A 7 0.96 1.42 1.28
N LYS A 8 1.43 0.83 2.38
CA LYS A 8 2.72 1.17 3.01
C LYS A 8 3.90 0.98 2.05
N GLU A 9 3.91 -0.12 1.31
CA GLU A 9 4.94 -0.41 0.31
C GLU A 9 4.90 0.58 -0.86
N THR A 10 3.72 0.87 -1.38
CA THR A 10 3.52 1.88 -2.43
C THR A 10 4.03 3.25 -2.00
N LEU A 11 3.74 3.70 -0.78
CA LEU A 11 4.25 4.98 -0.29
C LEU A 11 5.78 5.00 -0.26
N SER A 12 6.40 3.90 0.18
CA SER A 12 7.85 3.77 0.27
C SER A 12 8.50 3.78 -1.12
N ARG A 13 7.93 3.03 -2.08
CA ARG A 13 8.51 2.87 -3.42
C ARG A 13 8.41 4.13 -4.29
N PHE A 14 7.35 4.92 -4.12
CA PHE A 14 7.09 6.11 -4.91
C PHE A 14 7.39 7.43 -4.16
N ASP A 15 8.03 7.35 -2.98
CA ASP A 15 8.31 8.49 -2.09
C ASP A 15 7.07 9.39 -1.83
N LEU A 16 5.90 8.76 -1.68
CA LEU A 16 4.65 9.48 -1.44
C LEU A 16 4.53 9.84 0.04
N LYS A 17 4.36 11.14 0.31
CA LYS A 17 4.19 11.62 1.67
C LYS A 17 2.72 11.59 2.07
N VAL A 18 2.48 11.15 3.30
CA VAL A 18 1.13 11.15 3.90
C VAL A 18 0.51 12.55 3.94
N VAL A 19 1.33 13.60 4.11
CA VAL A 19 0.85 14.98 4.14
C VAL A 19 0.30 15.41 2.78
N ASP A 20 0.94 15.00 1.69
CA ASP A 20 0.50 15.36 0.34
C ASP A 20 -0.84 14.67 0.02
N LEU A 21 -0.94 13.37 0.35
CA LEU A 21 -2.21 12.64 0.22
C LEU A 21 -3.33 13.21 1.10
N ALA A 22 -3.01 13.70 2.30
CA ALA A 22 -3.98 14.35 3.17
C ALA A 22 -4.53 15.64 2.54
N ASN A 23 -3.66 16.43 1.91
CA ASN A 23 -4.05 17.67 1.24
C ASN A 23 -4.95 17.40 0.03
N GLU A 24 -4.60 16.41 -0.80
CA GLU A 24 -5.38 16.04 -2.01
C GLU A 24 -6.75 15.42 -1.69
N THR A 25 -6.83 14.63 -0.61
CA THR A 25 -8.06 13.88 -0.27
C THR A 25 -8.95 14.57 0.76
N GLY A 26 -8.44 15.59 1.46
CA GLY A 26 -9.11 16.18 2.63
C GLY A 26 -9.15 15.26 3.87
N LEU A 27 -8.50 14.10 3.83
CA LEU A 27 -8.40 13.19 4.97
C LEU A 27 -7.36 13.69 5.97
N SER A 28 -7.59 13.44 7.26
CA SER A 28 -6.57 13.78 8.26
C SER A 28 -5.33 12.89 8.11
N THR A 29 -4.15 13.48 8.29
CA THR A 29 -2.88 12.74 8.31
C THR A 29 -2.89 11.61 9.33
N MET A 30 -3.56 11.80 10.48
CA MET A 30 -3.76 10.77 11.49
C MET A 30 -4.51 9.56 10.95
N ARG A 31 -5.61 9.77 10.21
CA ARG A 31 -6.39 8.68 9.61
C ARG A 31 -5.59 7.90 8.58
N ILE A 32 -4.82 8.59 7.73
CA ILE A 32 -3.95 7.93 6.74
C ILE A 32 -2.83 7.14 7.43
N ARG A 33 -2.22 7.68 8.50
CA ARG A 33 -1.21 6.96 9.30
C ARG A 33 -1.78 5.73 9.99
N GLN A 34 -2.99 5.83 10.54
CA GLN A 34 -3.69 4.69 11.13
C GLN A 34 -3.90 3.59 10.07
N PHE A 35 -4.39 3.95 8.88
CA PHE A 35 -4.54 3.00 7.79
C PHE A 35 -3.20 2.35 7.40
N LYS A 36 -2.16 3.15 7.18
CA LYS A 36 -0.80 2.66 6.91
C LYS A 36 -0.30 1.66 7.96
N ASN A 37 -0.77 1.78 9.21
CA ASN A 37 -0.38 0.91 10.33
C ASN A 37 -1.39 -0.21 10.62
N GLY A 38 -2.30 -0.52 9.68
CA GLY A 38 -3.19 -1.68 9.77
C GLY A 38 -4.56 -1.43 10.38
N HIS A 39 -4.91 -0.17 10.70
CA HIS A 39 -6.29 0.14 11.05
C HIS A 39 -7.19 0.16 9.82
N ASN A 40 -8.42 -0.33 9.97
CA ASN A 40 -9.40 -0.26 8.90
C ASN A 40 -9.69 1.17 8.46
N ILE A 41 -9.88 1.33 7.16
CA ILE A 41 -10.35 2.57 6.55
C ILE A 41 -11.67 2.29 5.82
N ARG A 42 -12.55 3.29 5.76
CA ARG A 42 -13.77 3.17 4.95
C ARG A 42 -13.42 3.11 3.46
N ILE A 43 -14.26 2.43 2.69
CA ILE A 43 -14.00 2.16 1.27
C ILE A 43 -13.96 3.44 0.41
N ASP A 44 -14.80 4.42 0.74
CA ASP A 44 -14.81 5.75 0.12
C ASP A 44 -13.46 6.46 0.28
N ASN A 45 -12.92 6.47 1.51
CA ASN A 45 -11.61 7.04 1.79
C ASN A 45 -10.46 6.27 1.10
N LEU A 46 -10.56 4.95 0.98
CA LEU A 46 -9.57 4.15 0.23
C LEU A 46 -9.58 4.52 -1.26
N GLN A 47 -10.77 4.67 -1.84
CA GLN A 47 -10.91 5.12 -3.22
C GLN A 47 -10.28 6.50 -3.42
N SER A 48 -10.56 7.47 -2.54
CA SER A 48 -9.94 8.80 -2.61
C SER A 48 -8.42 8.74 -2.52
N LEU A 49 -7.86 7.90 -1.63
CA LEU A 49 -6.42 7.71 -1.54
C LEU A 49 -5.82 7.14 -2.84
N LEU A 50 -6.49 6.17 -3.47
CA LEU A 50 -6.05 5.60 -4.75
C LEU A 50 -6.11 6.62 -5.90
N GLU A 51 -7.09 7.52 -5.88
CA GLU A 51 -7.25 8.58 -6.89
C GLU A 51 -6.24 9.72 -6.71
N ALA A 52 -5.81 10.01 -5.48
CA ALA A 52 -4.78 11.01 -5.19
C ALA A 52 -3.34 10.54 -5.52
N MET A 53 -3.14 9.25 -5.78
CA MET A 53 -1.84 8.71 -6.17
C MET A 53 -1.54 8.96 -7.65
N PRO A 54 -0.25 9.09 -8.04
CA PRO A 54 0.17 8.93 -9.42
C PRO A 54 -0.34 7.61 -10.02
N GLN A 55 -0.62 7.62 -11.32
CA GLN A 55 -1.24 6.47 -12.00
C GLN A 55 -0.42 5.19 -11.85
N GLU A 56 0.90 5.28 -11.90
CA GLU A 56 1.84 4.17 -11.72
C GLU A 56 1.80 3.61 -10.30
N ALA A 57 1.72 4.49 -9.29
CA ALA A 57 1.64 4.08 -7.88
C ALA A 57 0.30 3.38 -7.59
N LYS A 58 -0.82 3.90 -8.12
CA LYS A 58 -2.14 3.25 -8.02
C LYS A 58 -2.12 1.85 -8.63
N LYS A 59 -1.57 1.70 -9.83
CA LYS A 59 -1.45 0.38 -10.50
C LYS A 59 -0.61 -0.59 -9.68
N PHE A 60 0.54 -0.13 -9.19
CA PHE A 60 1.42 -0.93 -8.35
C PHE A 60 0.72 -1.42 -7.07
N MET A 61 0.03 -0.54 -6.35
CA MET A 61 -0.70 -0.93 -5.15
C MET A 61 -1.76 -2.01 -5.43
N LEU A 62 -2.54 -1.84 -6.51
CA LEU A 62 -3.59 -2.81 -6.87
C LEU A 62 -3.00 -4.15 -7.31
N LEU A 63 -1.85 -4.14 -7.98
CA LEU A 63 -1.12 -5.36 -8.33
C LEU A 63 -0.66 -6.11 -7.07
N LEU A 64 -0.05 -5.41 -6.11
CA LEU A 64 0.37 -6.01 -4.84
C LEU A 64 -0.78 -6.68 -4.09
N VAL A 65 -1.96 -6.06 -4.08
CA VAL A 65 -3.16 -6.65 -3.47
C VAL A 65 -3.63 -7.88 -4.25
N ALA A 66 -3.63 -7.80 -5.60
CA ALA A 66 -4.08 -8.89 -6.46
C ALA A 66 -3.16 -10.13 -6.41
N GLU A 67 -1.85 -9.93 -6.29
CA GLU A 67 -0.86 -11.02 -6.25
C GLU A 67 -0.88 -11.80 -4.92
N GLY A 68 -1.53 -11.30 -3.87
CA GLY A 68 -1.56 -11.99 -2.58
C GLY A 68 -0.16 -12.08 -1.93
N GLU A 69 0.06 -12.95 -0.94
CA GLU A 69 1.40 -13.20 -0.37
C GLU A 69 2.23 -14.15 -1.27
N SER A 70 2.13 -14.00 -2.59
CA SER A 70 2.80 -14.91 -3.53
C SER A 70 4.24 -14.50 -3.78
N HIS A 71 5.05 -14.25 -2.74
CA HIS A 71 6.52 -14.27 -2.82
C HIS A 71 7.15 -14.29 -1.42
N SER A 72 7.32 -15.48 -0.86
CA SER A 72 8.59 -15.81 -0.20
C SER A 72 9.40 -16.61 -1.21
N PRO A 73 10.53 -16.11 -1.73
CA PRO A 73 11.54 -16.98 -2.30
C PRO A 73 12.02 -17.88 -1.17
N GLN A 74 11.59 -19.14 -1.15
CA GLN A 74 12.29 -20.15 -0.36
C GLN A 74 13.63 -20.37 -1.09
N GLU A 75 14.73 -20.01 -0.43
CA GLU A 75 16.06 -20.40 -0.88
C GLU A 75 16.06 -21.93 -1.11
N PRO A 76 16.65 -22.44 -2.20
CA PRO A 76 16.70 -23.88 -2.42
C PRO A 76 17.43 -24.52 -1.24
N GLU A 77 16.72 -25.38 -0.49
CA GLU A 77 17.33 -26.22 0.53
C GLU A 77 18.50 -26.96 -0.11
N ASN A 78 19.68 -26.77 0.46
CA ASN A 78 20.88 -27.49 0.09
C ASN A 78 20.60 -29.00 0.08
N GLU A 79 20.46 -29.55 -1.12
CA GLU A 79 20.41 -30.98 -1.36
C GLU A 79 21.78 -31.54 -0.97
N LYS A 80 21.89 -32.02 0.28
CA LYS A 80 23.03 -32.81 0.73
C LYS A 80 22.96 -34.16 0.00
N ILE A 81 23.80 -34.32 -1.02
CA ILE A 81 24.24 -35.62 -1.53
C ILE A 81 25.65 -35.87 -1.03
#